data_AF-A0A7C2KXY5-F1
#
_entry.id   AF-A0A7C2KXY5-F1
#
_cell.length_a   1.000
_cell.length_b   1.000
_cell.length_c   1.000
_cell.angle_alpha   90.00
_cell.angle_beta   90.00
_cell.angle_gamma   90.00
#
_symmetry.space_group_name_H-M   'P 1'
#
loop_
_entity.id
_entity.type
_entity.pdbx_description
1 polymer ?
#
loop_
_entity_poly.entity_id
_entity_poly.type
_entity_poly.pdbx_seq_one_letter_code
_entity_poly.pdbx_strand_id
1 'polypeptide(L)'
;MAARLRAAAAGGAVRGGRAARAARTLGWGTGTRVYIDVKAAEFDWRGAYKLFLGFINPRPIALVSSVSPDGARNLAPFSFYNMVSANPPVVMFCPSIRRDGSPKHTLANVQATREFVVATVSDALAGRMVKTAAELPAGQSEFEYAGLTPLPAVRVKAALVKEAPVNLECTLRDIVSLGDQPGGGRVVLGDVAAVHIADEILTPRRDAIDPCKLRTVGRLGGQYYCTVTDPYELHIPKV
;
A
#
# COMPACT_ATOMS: atom_id res chain seq x y z
N MET A 1 21.54 26.39 -17.39
CA MET A 1 22.63 25.59 -17.99
C MET A 1 22.31 24.12 -17.76
N ALA A 2 21.48 23.55 -18.63
CA ALA A 2 20.88 22.23 -18.46
C ALA A 2 21.75 21.14 -19.10
N ALA A 3 22.28 20.22 -18.30
CA ALA A 3 23.04 19.08 -18.79
C ALA A 3 22.07 17.95 -19.20
N ARG A 4 21.99 17.73 -20.51
CA ARG A 4 21.33 16.56 -21.13
C ARG A 4 22.22 15.32 -20.96
N LEU A 5 21.74 14.31 -20.25
CA LEU A 5 22.28 12.95 -20.33
C LEU A 5 21.55 12.19 -21.44
N ARG A 6 22.26 11.90 -22.54
CA ARG A 6 21.83 10.97 -23.58
C ARG A 6 22.04 9.54 -23.08
N ALA A 7 20.98 8.74 -23.05
CA ALA A 7 21.08 7.30 -22.86
C ALA A 7 21.38 6.62 -24.21
N ALA A 8 22.43 5.81 -24.23
CA ALA A 8 22.81 4.97 -25.36
C ALA A 8 21.79 3.83 -25.54
N ALA A 9 21.30 3.68 -26.78
CA ALA A 9 20.59 2.50 -27.22
C ALA A 9 21.59 1.35 -27.38
N ALA A 10 21.45 0.30 -26.58
CA ALA A 10 22.07 -0.99 -26.83
C ALA A 10 20.96 -2.04 -26.81
N GLY A 11 20.70 -2.60 -27.99
CA GLY A 11 19.72 -3.65 -28.21
C GLY A 11 20.11 -4.92 -27.46
N GLY A 12 19.32 -5.25 -26.45
CA GLY A 12 19.20 -6.60 -25.92
C GLY A 12 17.77 -7.04 -26.13
N ALA A 13 17.54 -8.01 -27.01
CA ALA A 13 16.23 -8.60 -27.23
C ALA A 13 15.69 -9.11 -25.88
N VAL A 14 14.67 -8.42 -25.36
CA VAL A 14 13.89 -8.92 -24.23
C VAL A 14 13.18 -10.17 -24.77
N ARG A 15 13.68 -11.36 -24.38
CA ARG A 15 12.97 -12.62 -24.61
C ARG A 15 11.55 -12.45 -24.09
N GLY A 16 10.59 -12.36 -25.02
CA GLY A 16 9.19 -12.10 -24.74
C GLY A 16 8.67 -13.11 -23.73
N GLY A 17 8.32 -12.64 -22.53
CA GLY A 17 7.61 -13.46 -21.56
C GLY A 17 6.30 -13.98 -22.17
N ARG A 18 5.85 -15.16 -21.73
CA ARG A 18 4.66 -15.87 -22.25
C ARG A 18 3.39 -15.00 -22.41
N ALA A 19 3.29 -13.88 -21.69
CA ALA A 19 2.26 -12.86 -21.86
C ALA A 19 2.07 -12.36 -23.32
N ALA A 20 3.12 -12.38 -24.14
CA ALA A 20 3.05 -11.91 -25.53
C ALA A 20 2.26 -12.83 -26.48
N ARG A 21 2.02 -14.11 -26.12
CA ARG A 21 1.37 -15.09 -27.03
C ARG A 21 -0.16 -15.08 -27.03
N ALA A 22 -0.80 -14.44 -26.05
CA ALA A 22 -2.26 -14.33 -25.96
C ALA A 22 -2.79 -12.90 -26.21
N ALA A 23 -1.88 -11.97 -26.54
CA ALA A 23 -2.18 -10.61 -26.90
C ALA A 23 -2.74 -10.54 -28.32
N ARG A 24 -3.99 -10.08 -28.51
CA ARG A 24 -4.53 -9.75 -29.83
C ARG A 24 -4.54 -8.24 -30.03
N THR A 25 -4.18 -7.80 -31.23
CA THR A 25 -4.33 -6.40 -31.60
C THR A 25 -5.77 -6.14 -32.02
N LEU A 26 -6.46 -5.24 -31.32
CA LEU A 26 -7.80 -4.78 -31.71
C LEU A 26 -7.70 -3.38 -32.31
N GLY A 27 -8.32 -3.17 -33.47
CA GLY A 27 -8.51 -1.85 -34.05
C GLY A 27 -9.58 -1.09 -33.25
N TRP A 28 -9.25 0.08 -32.73
CA TRP A 28 -10.20 0.97 -32.05
C TRP A 28 -9.83 2.43 -32.36
N GLY A 29 -10.52 3.05 -33.32
CA GLY A 29 -10.17 4.38 -33.80
C GLY A 29 -8.78 4.43 -34.44
N THR A 30 -8.02 5.50 -34.18
CA THR A 30 -6.70 5.77 -34.80
C THR A 30 -5.52 5.07 -34.11
N GLY A 31 -5.75 4.20 -33.12
CA GLY A 31 -4.70 3.59 -32.31
C GLY A 31 -4.72 2.06 -32.28
N THR A 32 -3.54 1.48 -32.10
CA THR A 32 -3.35 0.04 -31.87
C THR A 32 -3.51 -0.26 -30.38
N ARG A 33 -4.39 -1.20 -30.01
CA ARG A 33 -4.55 -1.66 -28.61
C ARG A 33 -4.15 -3.12 -28.47
N VAL A 34 -3.75 -3.50 -27.26
CA VAL A 34 -3.46 -4.89 -26.87
C VAL A 34 -4.63 -5.43 -26.04
N TYR A 35 -5.30 -6.46 -26.55
CA TYR A 35 -6.29 -7.25 -25.79
C TYR A 35 -5.59 -8.43 -25.12
N ILE A 36 -5.79 -8.59 -23.81
CA ILE A 36 -5.25 -9.70 -23.04
C ILE A 36 -6.43 -10.40 -22.36
N ASP A 37 -6.72 -11.63 -22.79
CA ASP A 37 -7.64 -12.51 -22.08
C ASP A 37 -6.88 -13.17 -20.93
N VAL A 38 -7.08 -12.69 -19.70
CA VAL A 38 -6.37 -13.18 -18.51
C VAL A 38 -6.72 -14.63 -18.19
N LYS A 39 -7.90 -15.13 -18.61
CA LYS A 39 -8.32 -16.52 -18.36
C LYS A 39 -7.79 -17.48 -19.42
N ALA A 40 -7.81 -17.06 -20.69
CA ALA A 40 -7.32 -17.89 -21.80
C ALA A 40 -5.79 -17.84 -21.95
N ALA A 41 -5.17 -16.73 -21.56
CA ALA A 41 -3.73 -16.67 -21.43
C ALA A 41 -3.31 -17.46 -20.20
N GLU A 42 -2.46 -18.47 -20.37
CA GLU A 42 -1.74 -19.13 -19.27
C GLU A 42 -0.78 -18.13 -18.60
N PHE A 43 -1.32 -17.11 -17.93
CA PHE A 43 -0.55 -16.08 -17.28
C PHE A 43 0.12 -16.68 -16.04
N ASP A 44 1.45 -16.63 -16.01
CA ASP A 44 2.15 -16.65 -14.73
C ASP A 44 1.63 -15.47 -13.89
N TRP A 45 1.08 -15.76 -12.71
CA TRP A 45 0.47 -14.76 -11.83
C TRP A 45 1.45 -13.63 -11.51
N ARG A 46 2.77 -13.88 -11.51
CA ARG A 46 3.81 -12.85 -11.33
C ARG A 46 3.86 -11.87 -12.51
N GLY A 47 3.69 -12.37 -13.73
CA GLY A 47 3.59 -11.55 -14.93
C GLY A 47 2.33 -10.68 -14.92
N ALA A 48 1.19 -11.27 -14.54
CA ALA A 48 -0.06 -10.56 -14.40
C ALA A 48 0.02 -9.48 -13.31
N TYR A 49 0.57 -9.84 -12.15
CA TYR A 49 0.86 -8.93 -11.05
C TYR A 49 1.68 -7.72 -11.51
N LYS A 50 2.83 -7.95 -12.19
CA LYS A 50 3.67 -6.86 -12.69
C LYS A 50 2.91 -5.92 -13.63
N LEU A 51 2.12 -6.48 -14.54
CA LEU A 51 1.32 -5.72 -15.49
C LEU A 51 0.25 -4.89 -14.78
N PHE A 52 -0.53 -5.51 -13.89
CA PHE A 52 -1.65 -4.86 -13.20
C PHE A 52 -1.19 -3.74 -12.28
N LEU A 53 -0.07 -3.92 -11.56
CA LEU A 53 0.49 -2.83 -10.76
C LEU A 53 0.98 -1.64 -11.60
N GLY A 54 1.24 -1.87 -12.88
CA GLY A 54 1.65 -0.85 -13.84
C GLY A 54 0.55 0.14 -14.21
N PHE A 55 -0.73 -0.20 -14.04
CA PHE A 55 -1.86 0.69 -14.34
C PHE A 55 -2.86 0.86 -13.18
N ILE A 56 -2.86 -0.01 -12.17
CA ILE A 56 -3.59 0.21 -10.92
C ILE A 56 -2.70 1.04 -10.00
N ASN A 57 -2.65 2.35 -10.23
CA ASN A 57 -1.82 3.30 -9.48
C ASN A 57 -2.34 4.75 -9.61
N PRO A 58 -1.88 5.68 -8.75
CA PRO A 58 -1.09 5.44 -7.54
C PRO A 58 -1.90 4.69 -6.48
N ARG A 59 -1.28 3.67 -5.86
CA ARG A 59 -1.91 2.94 -4.76
C ARG A 59 -1.50 3.58 -3.44
N PRO A 60 -2.44 3.90 -2.52
CA PRO A 60 -2.07 4.38 -1.21
C PRO A 60 -1.34 3.28 -0.42
N ILE A 61 -0.55 3.67 0.57
CA ILE A 61 0.26 2.76 1.36
C ILE A 61 -0.24 2.77 2.80
N ALA A 62 -0.67 1.62 3.31
CA ALA A 62 -0.85 1.40 4.72
C ALA A 62 0.48 1.02 5.36
N LEU A 63 1.05 1.87 6.19
CA LEU A 63 2.13 1.47 7.10
C LEU A 63 1.50 0.89 8.36
N VAL A 64 1.40 -0.43 8.44
CA VAL A 64 0.64 -1.12 9.47
C VAL A 64 1.53 -1.49 10.65
N SER A 65 1.21 -0.92 11.80
CA SER A 65 1.75 -1.31 13.09
C SER A 65 0.84 -2.37 13.71
N SER A 66 1.43 -3.43 14.23
CA SER A 66 0.72 -4.48 14.96
C SER A 66 1.57 -5.00 16.12
N VAL A 67 0.94 -5.75 17.01
CA VAL A 67 1.60 -6.34 18.17
C VAL A 67 1.28 -7.82 18.24
N SER A 68 2.25 -8.66 18.57
CA SER A 68 2.04 -10.07 18.85
C SER A 68 1.47 -10.29 20.27
N PRO A 69 0.94 -11.49 20.58
CA PRO A 69 0.39 -11.78 21.92
C PRO A 69 1.36 -11.60 23.08
N ASP A 70 2.67 -11.74 22.83
CA ASP A 70 3.76 -11.53 23.80
C ASP A 70 4.24 -10.07 23.89
N GLY A 71 3.63 -9.16 23.12
CA GLY A 71 3.93 -7.72 23.16
C GLY A 71 5.01 -7.26 22.17
N ALA A 72 5.57 -8.15 21.34
CA ALA A 72 6.54 -7.74 20.32
C ALA A 72 5.87 -6.88 19.23
N ARG A 73 6.48 -5.73 18.93
CA ARG A 73 5.97 -4.77 17.94
C ARG A 73 6.46 -5.14 16.54
N ASN A 74 5.57 -5.02 15.57
CA ASN A 74 5.84 -5.21 14.15
C ASN A 74 5.40 -3.97 13.36
N LEU A 75 6.15 -3.59 12.33
CA LEU A 75 5.75 -2.51 11.41
C LEU A 75 6.03 -2.90 9.95
N ALA A 76 5.02 -2.86 9.07
CA ALA A 76 5.21 -3.25 7.67
C ALA A 76 4.32 -2.45 6.69
N PRO A 77 4.78 -2.16 5.46
CA PRO A 77 4.01 -1.40 4.48
C PRO A 77 3.23 -2.30 3.52
N PHE A 78 1.98 -1.92 3.22
CA PHE A 78 1.10 -2.61 2.29
C PHE A 78 0.47 -1.63 1.30
N SER A 79 0.70 -1.84 -0.01
CA SER A 79 0.09 -1.00 -1.07
C SER A 79 -1.25 -1.52 -1.59
N PHE A 80 -1.74 -2.63 -1.06
CA PHE A 80 -3.12 -3.08 -1.31
C PHE A 80 -3.96 -2.59 -0.15
N TYR A 81 -4.27 -1.29 -0.16
CA TYR A 81 -4.93 -0.56 0.92
C TYR A 81 -5.98 0.39 0.35
N ASN A 82 -7.12 0.56 1.05
CA ASN A 82 -8.10 1.62 0.79
C ASN A 82 -9.08 1.82 1.97
N MET A 83 -9.85 2.91 1.94
CA MET A 83 -11.12 3.03 2.68
C MET A 83 -12.22 2.30 1.89
N VAL A 84 -13.08 1.55 2.57
CA VAL A 84 -14.11 0.70 1.90
C VAL A 84 -15.53 0.91 2.41
N SER A 85 -15.71 1.61 3.52
CA SER A 85 -17.03 2.01 4.01
C SER A 85 -16.92 3.32 4.78
N ALA A 86 -17.91 4.21 4.61
CA ALA A 86 -18.02 5.45 5.35
C ALA A 86 -18.86 5.31 6.63
N ASN A 87 -19.86 4.42 6.64
CA ASN A 87 -20.75 4.20 7.78
C ASN A 87 -21.10 2.70 7.95
N PRO A 88 -20.44 1.97 8.86
CA PRO A 88 -19.35 2.44 9.73
C PRO A 88 -18.05 2.70 8.95
N PRO A 89 -17.10 3.49 9.49
CA PRO A 89 -15.81 3.75 8.85
C PRO A 89 -14.95 2.48 8.87
N VAL A 90 -14.70 1.92 7.68
CA VAL A 90 -13.91 0.67 7.53
C VAL A 90 -12.80 0.86 6.52
N VAL A 91 -11.58 0.49 6.92
CA VAL A 91 -10.42 0.38 6.03
C VAL A 91 -10.13 -1.07 5.68
N MET A 92 -9.48 -1.29 4.54
CA MET A 92 -8.97 -2.59 4.14
C MET A 92 -7.48 -2.53 3.86
N PHE A 93 -6.75 -3.58 4.23
CA PHE A 93 -5.45 -3.86 3.62
C PHE A 93 -5.30 -5.36 3.31
N CYS A 94 -4.48 -5.71 2.31
CA CYS A 94 -4.39 -7.08 1.81
C CYS A 94 -2.93 -7.59 1.80
N PRO A 95 -2.43 -8.18 2.89
CA PRO A 95 -1.19 -8.93 2.89
C PRO A 95 -1.29 -10.16 1.98
N SER A 96 -0.22 -10.43 1.23
CA SER A 96 -0.08 -11.67 0.46
C SER A 96 0.58 -12.77 1.30
N ILE A 97 0.19 -14.03 1.09
CA ILE A 97 0.92 -15.20 1.57
C ILE A 97 2.35 -15.18 1.01
N ARG A 98 3.34 -15.46 1.89
CA ARG A 98 4.75 -15.47 1.52
C ARG A 98 5.07 -16.58 0.52
N ARG A 99 6.28 -16.51 -0.06
CA ARG A 99 6.78 -17.51 -1.03
C ARG A 99 6.91 -18.91 -0.42
N ASP A 100 7.18 -18.99 0.88
CA ASP A 100 7.26 -20.22 1.66
C ASP A 100 5.90 -20.72 2.16
N GLY A 101 4.79 -20.05 1.80
CA GLY A 101 3.44 -20.40 2.24
C GLY A 101 3.04 -19.81 3.60
N SER A 102 3.93 -19.14 4.32
CA SER A 102 3.62 -18.56 5.64
C SER A 102 2.85 -17.23 5.55
N PRO A 103 2.01 -16.90 6.54
CA PRO A 103 1.37 -15.59 6.64
C PRO A 103 2.38 -14.51 7.09
N LYS A 104 2.26 -13.29 6.57
CA LYS A 104 3.04 -12.12 7.05
C LYS A 104 2.84 -11.93 8.56
N HIS A 105 3.88 -11.50 9.28
CA HIS A 105 3.81 -11.28 10.74
C HIS A 105 2.65 -10.35 11.11
N THR A 106 2.44 -9.28 10.35
CA THR A 106 1.29 -8.38 10.53
C THR A 106 -0.04 -9.13 10.51
N LEU A 107 -0.24 -10.05 9.57
CA LEU A 107 -1.48 -10.83 9.49
C LEU A 107 -1.66 -11.74 10.71
N ALA A 108 -0.61 -12.44 11.11
CA ALA A 108 -0.63 -13.31 12.29
C ALA A 108 -0.95 -12.52 13.57
N ASN A 109 -0.31 -11.36 13.74
CA ASN A 109 -0.53 -10.45 14.86
C ASN A 109 -1.97 -9.93 14.90
N VAL A 110 -2.49 -9.45 13.76
CA VAL A 110 -3.86 -8.93 13.67
C VAL A 110 -4.89 -10.01 13.91
N GLN A 111 -4.66 -11.23 13.41
CA GLN A 111 -5.57 -12.34 13.66
C GLN A 111 -5.60 -12.73 15.16
N ALA A 112 -4.45 -12.70 15.83
CA ALA A 112 -4.33 -13.09 17.23
C ALA A 112 -4.80 -12.00 18.21
N THR A 113 -4.47 -10.73 17.94
CA THR A 113 -4.72 -9.61 18.86
C THR A 113 -5.94 -8.78 18.49
N ARG A 114 -6.44 -8.94 17.26
CA ARG A 114 -7.60 -8.21 16.71
C ARG A 114 -7.41 -6.69 16.63
N GLU A 115 -6.18 -6.21 16.69
CA GLU A 115 -5.87 -4.79 16.81
C GLU A 115 -4.71 -4.41 15.89
N PHE A 116 -4.78 -3.23 15.28
CA PHE A 116 -3.69 -2.65 14.51
C PHE A 116 -3.81 -1.14 14.39
N VAL A 117 -2.72 -0.50 13.97
CA VAL A 117 -2.71 0.91 13.57
C VAL A 117 -2.30 1.02 12.11
N VAL A 118 -2.99 1.87 11.34
CA VAL A 118 -2.58 2.26 9.98
C VAL A 118 -2.04 3.67 10.00
N ALA A 119 -0.74 3.81 9.72
CA ALA A 119 -0.07 5.10 9.57
C ALA A 119 -0.04 5.53 8.10
N THR A 120 -0.39 6.79 7.84
CA THR A 120 -0.24 7.39 6.50
C THR A 120 1.21 7.74 6.23
N VAL A 121 1.68 7.43 5.01
CA VAL A 121 3.06 7.68 4.60
C VAL A 121 3.16 9.01 3.88
N SER A 122 3.83 9.98 4.49
CA SER A 122 4.26 11.22 3.83
C SER A 122 5.61 11.03 3.11
N ASP A 123 6.00 11.98 2.28
CA ASP A 123 7.31 11.98 1.62
C ASP A 123 8.48 11.99 2.60
N ALA A 124 8.37 12.72 3.71
CA ALA A 124 9.34 12.72 4.80
C ALA A 124 9.49 11.33 5.48
N LEU A 125 8.45 10.50 5.45
CA LEU A 125 8.45 9.15 6.01
C LEU A 125 8.87 8.08 5.00
N ALA A 126 8.81 8.37 3.69
CA ALA A 126 8.93 7.40 2.60
C ALA A 126 10.19 6.53 2.69
N GLY A 127 11.36 7.15 2.89
CA GLY A 127 12.63 6.43 2.96
C GLY A 127 12.72 5.46 4.14
N ARG A 128 12.15 5.84 5.29
CA ARG A 128 12.09 4.98 6.48
C ARG A 128 11.04 3.88 6.33
N MET A 129 9.89 4.19 5.74
CA MET A 129 8.86 3.19 5.42
C MET A 129 9.42 2.09 4.51
N VAL A 130 10.26 2.40 3.53
CA VAL A 130 10.87 1.35 2.68
C VAL A 130 11.72 0.37 3.49
N LYS A 131 12.41 0.85 4.54
CA LYS A 131 13.21 -0.02 5.43
C LYS A 131 12.35 -1.04 6.16
N THR A 132 11.11 -0.69 6.54
CA THR A 132 10.19 -1.61 7.24
C THR A 132 9.64 -2.72 6.34
N ALA A 133 9.93 -2.70 5.03
CA ALA A 133 9.61 -3.80 4.12
C ALA A 133 10.65 -4.94 4.15
N ALA A 134 11.77 -4.76 4.85
CA ALA A 134 12.81 -5.78 4.99
C ALA A 134 12.29 -7.00 5.76
N GLU A 135 12.73 -8.19 5.38
CA GLU A 135 12.43 -9.42 6.14
C GLU A 135 13.44 -9.53 7.29
N LEU A 136 13.09 -8.95 8.44
CA LEU A 136 13.92 -9.01 9.63
C LEU A 136 13.82 -10.39 10.32
N PRO A 137 14.90 -10.86 10.98
CA PRO A 137 14.84 -12.02 11.85
C PRO A 137 13.85 -11.84 13.01
N ALA A 138 13.36 -12.95 13.56
CA ALA A 138 12.52 -12.93 14.75
C ALA A 138 13.21 -12.19 15.92
N GLY A 139 12.44 -11.36 16.63
CA GLY A 139 12.91 -10.57 17.78
C GLY A 139 13.49 -9.20 17.43
N GLN A 140 13.64 -8.84 16.15
CA GLN A 140 13.99 -7.47 15.74
C GLN A 140 12.76 -6.66 15.40
N SER A 141 12.70 -5.42 15.90
CA SER A 141 11.59 -4.49 15.66
C SER A 141 11.86 -3.64 14.41
N GLU A 142 10.94 -3.62 13.44
CA GLU A 142 11.08 -2.74 12.28
C GLU A 142 11.03 -1.25 12.65
N PHE A 143 10.43 -0.89 13.79
CA PHE A 143 10.50 0.47 14.32
C PHE A 143 11.95 0.88 14.57
N GLU A 144 12.71 0.05 15.28
CA GLU A 144 14.11 0.31 15.61
C GLU A 144 14.98 0.33 14.36
N TYR A 145 14.82 -0.68 13.49
CA TYR A 145 15.58 -0.78 12.25
C TYR A 145 15.35 0.42 11.30
N ALA A 146 14.11 0.90 11.22
CA ALA A 146 13.77 2.04 10.37
C ALA A 146 14.06 3.40 11.02
N GLY A 147 14.37 3.45 12.33
CA GLY A 147 14.51 4.70 13.08
C GLY A 147 13.17 5.44 13.21
N LEU A 148 12.12 4.71 13.56
CA LEU A 148 10.76 5.20 13.78
C LEU A 148 10.37 5.05 15.25
N THR A 149 9.60 6.02 15.74
CA THR A 149 9.28 6.11 17.16
C THR A 149 7.87 5.56 17.43
N PRO A 150 7.73 4.42 18.15
CA PRO A 150 6.43 3.92 18.57
C PRO A 150 5.87 4.79 19.70
N LEU A 151 4.60 5.16 19.61
CA LEU A 151 3.85 5.83 20.69
C LEU A 151 2.67 4.97 21.15
N PRO A 152 2.26 5.06 22.42
CA PRO A 152 1.04 4.39 22.89
C PRO A 152 -0.19 4.95 22.16
N ALA A 153 -1.09 4.05 21.76
CA ALA A 153 -2.40 4.37 21.21
C ALA A 153 -3.45 4.45 22.35
N VAL A 154 -4.64 4.95 22.05
CA VAL A 154 -5.68 5.23 23.07
C VAL A 154 -6.68 4.07 23.20
N ARG A 155 -7.04 3.43 22.09
CA ARG A 155 -8.09 2.41 21.95
C ARG A 155 -7.53 1.02 21.66
N VAL A 156 -6.31 0.91 21.14
CA VAL A 156 -5.67 -0.36 20.76
C VAL A 156 -4.27 -0.51 21.36
N LYS A 157 -3.73 -1.74 21.39
CA LYS A 157 -2.37 -2.04 21.89
C LYS A 157 -1.28 -1.80 20.85
N ALA A 158 -1.62 -1.86 19.56
CA ALA A 158 -0.67 -1.56 18.49
C ALA A 158 -0.17 -0.10 18.59
N ALA A 159 1.11 0.13 18.36
CA ALA A 159 1.71 1.44 18.55
C ALA A 159 1.37 2.40 17.39
N LEU A 160 1.18 3.67 17.71
CA LEU A 160 1.18 4.74 16.70
C LEU A 160 2.60 4.95 16.16
N VAL A 161 2.71 5.45 14.92
CA VAL A 161 3.98 5.89 14.33
C VAL A 161 4.07 7.40 14.50
N LYS A 162 4.96 7.87 15.38
CA LYS A 162 5.11 9.30 15.72
C LYS A 162 5.30 10.19 14.49
N GLU A 163 6.06 9.70 13.53
CA GLU A 163 6.47 10.48 12.35
C GLU A 163 5.43 10.49 11.23
N ALA A 164 4.33 9.75 11.38
CA ALA A 164 3.24 9.75 10.43
C ALA A 164 2.27 10.92 10.74
N PRO A 165 1.85 11.70 9.72
CA PRO A 165 0.92 12.80 9.91
C PRO A 165 -0.50 12.34 10.26
N VAL A 166 -0.83 11.07 10.01
CA VAL A 166 -2.11 10.45 10.37
C VAL A 166 -1.87 9.03 10.86
N ASN A 167 -2.50 8.67 11.98
CA ASN A 167 -2.58 7.29 12.49
C ASN A 167 -4.06 6.91 12.70
N LEU A 168 -4.48 5.78 12.15
CA LEU A 168 -5.80 5.20 12.36
C LEU A 168 -5.68 4.04 13.34
N GLU A 169 -6.34 4.13 14.49
CA GLU A 169 -6.48 2.98 15.39
C GLU A 169 -7.63 2.09 14.91
N CYS A 170 -7.36 0.79 14.73
CA CYS A 170 -8.30 -0.13 14.12
C CYS A 170 -8.48 -1.42 14.92
N THR A 171 -9.73 -1.87 14.99
CA THR A 171 -10.09 -3.22 15.47
C THR A 171 -10.48 -4.12 14.31
N LEU A 172 -10.06 -5.38 14.35
CA LEU A 172 -10.33 -6.34 13.29
C LEU A 172 -11.83 -6.63 13.18
N ARG A 173 -12.39 -6.30 12.02
CA ARG A 173 -13.75 -6.67 11.59
C ARG A 173 -13.76 -8.10 11.08
N ASP A 174 -13.01 -8.37 10.02
CA ASP A 174 -13.01 -9.68 9.33
C ASP A 174 -11.74 -9.89 8.50
N ILE A 175 -11.47 -11.14 8.14
CA ILE A 175 -10.39 -11.54 7.22
C ILE A 175 -10.97 -12.45 6.13
N VAL A 176 -10.99 -11.96 4.89
CA VAL A 176 -11.44 -12.75 3.74
C VAL A 176 -10.24 -13.36 3.01
N SER A 177 -10.23 -14.69 2.85
CA SER A 177 -9.22 -15.40 2.05
C SER A 177 -9.53 -15.31 0.56
N LEU A 178 -8.56 -14.88 -0.24
CA LEU A 178 -8.65 -14.86 -1.70
C LEU A 178 -7.90 -16.03 -2.37
N GLY A 179 -7.23 -16.87 -1.59
CA GLY A 179 -6.46 -18.01 -2.07
C GLY A 179 -5.30 -18.37 -1.13
N ASP A 180 -4.99 -19.66 -1.02
CA ASP A 180 -4.05 -20.17 -0.01
C ASP A 180 -2.63 -20.43 -0.52
N GLN A 181 -2.45 -20.31 -1.83
CA GLN A 181 -1.14 -20.46 -2.48
C GLN A 181 -0.28 -19.21 -2.30
N PRO A 182 1.06 -19.31 -2.44
CA PRO A 182 1.95 -18.15 -2.45
C PRO A 182 1.48 -17.03 -3.38
N GLY A 183 1.43 -15.80 -2.86
CA GLY A 183 0.86 -14.64 -3.56
C GLY A 183 -0.65 -14.47 -3.40
N GLY A 184 -1.36 -15.46 -2.82
CA GLY A 184 -2.76 -15.35 -2.44
C GLY A 184 -3.00 -14.26 -1.40
N GLY A 185 -4.09 -13.52 -1.54
CA GLY A 185 -4.42 -12.39 -0.69
C GLY A 185 -5.19 -12.78 0.57
N ARG A 186 -5.03 -11.99 1.62
CA ARG A 186 -5.84 -12.01 2.85
C ARG A 186 -6.38 -10.61 3.05
N VAL A 187 -7.64 -10.38 2.69
CA VAL A 187 -8.26 -9.06 2.84
C VAL A 187 -8.60 -8.86 4.31
N VAL A 188 -7.85 -8.02 4.99
CA VAL A 188 -8.10 -7.61 6.37
C VAL A 188 -9.01 -6.38 6.33
N LEU A 189 -10.16 -6.47 6.98
CA LEU A 189 -11.10 -5.37 7.20
C LEU A 189 -10.98 -4.89 8.63
N GLY A 190 -10.83 -3.57 8.85
CA GLY A 190 -10.76 -2.98 10.19
C GLY A 190 -11.71 -1.83 10.38
N ASP A 191 -12.43 -1.84 11.50
CA ASP A 191 -13.19 -0.68 11.97
C ASP A 191 -12.24 0.38 12.47
N VAL A 192 -12.42 1.62 12.02
CA VAL A 192 -11.66 2.76 12.55
C VAL A 192 -12.26 3.17 13.91
N ALA A 193 -11.50 2.93 14.97
CA ALA A 193 -11.89 3.21 16.35
C ALA A 193 -11.48 4.61 16.82
N ALA A 194 -10.34 5.12 16.32
CA ALA A 194 -9.86 6.48 16.58
C ALA A 194 -8.93 6.94 15.45
N VAL A 195 -8.76 8.26 15.32
CA VAL A 195 -7.87 8.89 14.34
C VAL A 195 -7.03 9.95 15.05
N HIS A 196 -5.73 9.91 14.82
CA HIS A 196 -4.77 10.95 15.22
C HIS A 196 -4.32 11.69 13.97
N ILE A 197 -4.45 13.01 13.96
CA ILE A 197 -4.13 13.87 12.81
C ILE A 197 -3.19 14.96 13.28
N ALA A 198 -2.12 15.20 12.53
CA ALA A 198 -1.23 16.34 12.75
C ALA A 198 -1.99 17.65 12.48
N ASP A 199 -1.97 18.57 13.43
CA ASP A 199 -2.77 19.79 13.38
C ASP A 199 -2.45 20.66 12.16
N GLU A 200 -1.19 20.67 11.73
CA GLU A 200 -0.70 21.48 10.63
C GLU A 200 -1.31 21.13 9.26
N ILE A 201 -1.78 19.89 9.08
CA ILE A 201 -2.39 19.41 7.82
C ILE A 201 -3.90 19.62 7.76
N LEU A 202 -4.54 20.09 8.83
CA LEU A 202 -5.96 20.41 8.82
C LEU A 202 -6.22 21.71 8.05
N THR A 203 -7.42 21.81 7.48
CA THR A 203 -7.96 23.08 6.98
C THR A 203 -8.09 24.09 8.12
N PRO A 204 -8.16 25.40 7.85
CA PRO A 204 -8.39 26.41 8.89
C PRO A 204 -9.65 26.16 9.74
N ARG A 205 -10.69 25.54 9.15
CA ARG A 205 -11.93 25.15 9.85
C ARG A 205 -11.81 23.84 10.63
N ARG A 206 -10.72 23.08 10.44
CA ARG A 206 -10.47 21.77 11.06
C ARG A 206 -11.54 20.71 10.80
N ASP A 207 -12.23 20.84 9.67
CA ASP A 207 -13.29 19.94 9.19
C ASP A 207 -12.80 18.97 8.10
N ALA A 208 -11.60 19.20 7.57
CA ALA A 208 -10.99 18.40 6.51
C ALA A 208 -9.46 18.44 6.56
N ILE A 209 -8.83 17.52 5.82
CA ILE A 209 -7.39 17.56 5.53
C ILE A 209 -7.15 18.48 4.33
N ASP A 210 -6.14 19.34 4.43
CA ASP A 210 -5.63 20.12 3.30
C ASP A 210 -4.80 19.21 2.38
N PRO A 211 -5.28 18.93 1.14
CA PRO A 211 -4.61 18.01 0.21
C PRO A 211 -3.22 18.51 -0.22
N CYS A 212 -2.95 19.81 -0.14
CA CYS A 212 -1.65 20.39 -0.47
C CYS A 212 -0.61 20.15 0.64
N LYS A 213 -1.05 19.93 1.89
CA LYS A 213 -0.16 19.77 3.04
C LYS A 213 0.12 18.31 3.41
N LEU A 214 -0.80 17.38 3.12
CA LEU A 214 -0.64 15.98 3.50
C LEU A 214 0.57 15.31 2.83
N ARG A 215 0.86 15.67 1.57
CA ARG A 215 2.01 15.17 0.78
C ARG A 215 2.15 13.63 0.82
N THR A 216 1.02 12.92 0.67
CA THR A 216 0.96 11.45 0.74
C THR A 216 1.80 10.80 -0.35
N VAL A 217 2.43 9.69 -0.02
CA VAL A 217 3.17 8.84 -0.94
C VAL A 217 2.30 7.72 -1.49
N GLY A 218 2.26 7.60 -2.81
CA GLY A 218 1.64 6.51 -3.54
C GLY A 218 2.67 5.53 -4.09
N ARG A 219 2.32 4.24 -4.11
CA ARG A 219 3.11 3.19 -4.77
C ARG A 219 2.66 3.01 -6.23
N LEU A 220 3.63 2.95 -7.14
CA LEU A 220 3.40 2.70 -8.57
C LEU A 220 3.78 1.26 -8.95
N GLY A 221 3.92 0.99 -10.25
CA GLY A 221 4.50 -0.27 -10.74
C GLY A 221 6.00 -0.36 -10.44
N GLY A 222 6.51 -1.58 -10.22
CA GLY A 222 7.94 -1.79 -9.92
C GLY A 222 8.36 -1.14 -8.59
N GLN A 223 9.52 -0.49 -8.58
CA GLN A 223 10.07 0.22 -7.41
C GLN A 223 9.77 1.73 -7.41
N TYR A 224 8.84 2.17 -8.26
CA TYR A 224 8.51 3.58 -8.36
C TYR A 224 7.47 3.99 -7.31
N TYR A 225 7.64 5.22 -6.82
CA TYR A 225 6.76 5.90 -5.88
C TYR A 225 6.48 7.31 -6.41
N CYS A 226 5.37 7.90 -6.00
CA CYS A 226 5.05 9.30 -6.26
C CYS A 226 4.63 10.00 -4.97
N THR A 227 4.82 11.32 -4.92
CA THR A 227 4.28 12.17 -3.85
C THR A 227 3.17 13.03 -4.44
N VAL A 228 2.02 13.10 -3.78
CA VAL A 228 0.95 14.02 -4.16
C VAL A 228 1.42 15.45 -3.87
N THR A 229 1.63 16.23 -4.93
CA THR A 229 2.21 17.59 -4.85
C THR A 229 1.45 18.64 -5.63
N ASP A 230 0.64 18.24 -6.61
CA ASP A 230 -0.10 19.14 -7.51
C ASP A 230 -1.58 18.70 -7.60
N PRO A 231 -2.36 18.80 -6.51
CA PRO A 231 -3.78 18.52 -6.55
C PRO A 231 -4.51 19.62 -7.32
N TYR A 232 -5.49 19.24 -8.13
CA TYR A 232 -6.42 20.18 -8.78
C TYR A 232 -7.85 19.87 -8.33
N GLU A 233 -8.65 20.93 -8.25
CA GLU A 233 -10.06 20.81 -7.86
C GLU A 233 -10.92 20.57 -9.10
N LEU A 234 -11.84 19.61 -9.01
CA LEU A 234 -12.90 19.41 -9.98
C LEU A 234 -14.24 19.50 -9.26
N HIS A 235 -15.14 20.32 -9.78
CA HIS A 235 -16.49 20.44 -9.25
C HIS A 235 -17.43 19.47 -9.96
N ILE A 236 -18.16 18.68 -9.19
CA ILE A 236 -19.23 17.83 -9.72
C ILE A 236 -20.37 18.76 -10.18
N PRO A 237 -20.77 18.74 -11.46
CA PRO A 237 -21.89 19.53 -11.93
C PRO A 237 -23.17 19.13 -11.20
N LYS A 238 -23.98 20.13 -10.81
CA LYS A 238 -25.34 19.88 -10.31
C LYS A 238 -26.29 19.81 -11.51
N VAL A 239 -27.09 18.75 -11.57
CA VAL A 239 -28.23 18.58 -12.49
C VAL A 239 -29.52 18.62 -11.69
#